data_AF-A0AAQ1P3R2-F1
#
_entry.id   AF-A0AAQ1P3R2-F1
#
_cell.length_a   1.000
_cell.length_b   1.000
_cell.length_c   1.000
_cell.angle_alpha   90.00
_cell.angle_beta   90.00
_cell.angle_gamma   90.00
#
_symmetry.space_group_name_H-M   'P 1'
#
loop_
_entity.id
_entity.type
_entity.pdbx_description
1 polymer ?
#
loop_
_entity_poly.entity_id
_entity_poly.type
_entity_poly.pdbx_seq_one_letter_code
_entity_poly.pdbx_strand_id
1 'polypeptide(L)'
;MRARDLFDYPLATTFRPPNIRKILSDLSGRQDFLPTVECEHGYALLNVVMHSDTIGIACNANLRPYQRDGGLVALQLADLTVEQEEAFYTRYGVVSRVGYGLSPLAQGLVRQLIACDTEL
;
A
#
# COMPACT_ATOMS: atom_id res chain seq x y z
N MET A 1 -14.19 -6.19 -8.85
CA MET A 1 -13.88 -7.64 -8.97
C MET A 1 -14.05 -8.30 -7.60
N ARG A 2 -14.10 -9.63 -7.51
CA ARG A 2 -14.03 -10.31 -6.21
C ARG A 2 -12.58 -10.43 -5.76
N ALA A 3 -12.34 -10.45 -4.46
CA ALA A 3 -11.00 -10.54 -3.88
C ALA A 3 -10.24 -11.78 -4.35
N ARG A 4 -10.95 -12.91 -4.57
CA ARG A 4 -10.36 -14.14 -5.07
C ARG A 4 -9.81 -14.02 -6.49
N ASP A 5 -10.41 -13.16 -7.30
CA ASP A 5 -10.04 -12.97 -8.71
C ASP A 5 -8.65 -12.31 -8.83
N LEU A 6 -8.15 -11.67 -7.76
CA LEU A 6 -6.79 -11.12 -7.72
C LEU A 6 -5.71 -12.20 -7.94
N PHE A 7 -5.98 -13.42 -7.50
CA PHE A 7 -5.00 -14.50 -7.51
C PHE A 7 -4.91 -15.23 -8.85
N ASP A 8 -5.76 -14.86 -9.81
CA ASP A 8 -5.67 -15.31 -11.20
C ASP A 8 -4.64 -14.48 -12.00
N TYR A 9 -4.13 -13.38 -11.43
CA TYR A 9 -3.13 -12.51 -12.05
C TYR A 9 -1.76 -12.62 -11.34
N PRO A 10 -0.64 -12.51 -12.08
CA PRO A 10 0.68 -12.39 -11.47
C PRO A 10 0.76 -11.13 -10.60
N LEU A 11 1.24 -11.27 -9.37
CA LEU A 11 1.23 -10.16 -8.40
C LEU A 11 2.65 -9.64 -8.18
N ALA A 12 2.85 -8.35 -8.45
CA ALA A 12 4.07 -7.62 -8.16
C ALA A 12 3.91 -6.84 -6.84
N THR A 13 4.91 -6.88 -5.96
CA THR A 13 4.88 -6.08 -4.71
C THR A 13 6.23 -5.46 -4.41
N THR A 14 6.22 -4.30 -3.75
CA THR A 14 7.41 -3.85 -3.01
C THR A 14 7.53 -4.60 -1.68
N PHE A 15 8.59 -4.36 -0.90
CA PHE A 15 8.66 -4.85 0.48
C PHE A 15 7.42 -4.37 1.25
N ARG A 16 6.53 -5.32 1.58
CA ARG A 16 5.17 -5.00 2.05
C ARG A 16 5.19 -4.59 3.52
N PRO A 17 4.41 -3.56 3.90
CA PRO A 17 3.97 -3.43 5.28
C PRO A 17 3.39 -4.76 5.77
N PRO A 18 3.73 -5.23 6.98
CA PRO A 18 3.33 -6.56 7.46
C PRO A 18 1.82 -6.84 7.38
N ASN A 19 0.97 -5.81 7.49
CA ASN A 19 -0.49 -5.93 7.37
C ASN A 19 -0.92 -6.44 5.98
N ILE A 20 -0.32 -5.94 4.90
CA ILE A 20 -0.69 -6.30 3.53
C ILE A 20 -0.34 -7.76 3.22
N ARG A 21 0.78 -8.25 3.74
CA ARG A 21 1.14 -9.67 3.59
C ARG A 21 0.09 -10.57 4.23
N LYS A 22 -0.33 -10.25 5.46
CA LYS A 22 -1.35 -11.01 6.19
C LYS A 22 -2.68 -11.07 5.41
N ILE A 23 -3.15 -9.93 4.92
CA ILE A 23 -4.42 -9.86 4.18
C ILE A 23 -4.39 -10.69 2.90
N LEU A 24 -3.28 -10.64 2.15
CA LEU A 24 -3.16 -11.46 0.94
C LEU A 24 -3.12 -12.96 1.25
N SER A 25 -2.47 -13.37 2.35
CA SER A 25 -2.54 -14.75 2.82
C SER A 25 -3.99 -15.14 3.17
N ASP A 26 -4.68 -14.32 3.96
CA ASP A 26 -6.06 -14.56 4.41
C ASP A 26 -7.04 -14.65 3.22
N LEU A 27 -6.96 -13.70 2.27
CA LEU A 27 -7.81 -13.67 1.06
C LEU A 27 -7.51 -14.80 0.08
N SER A 28 -6.25 -15.25 -0.01
CA SER A 28 -5.86 -16.36 -0.89
C SER A 28 -6.22 -17.74 -0.33
N GLY A 29 -6.53 -17.82 0.96
CA GLY A 29 -6.68 -19.09 1.69
C GLY A 29 -5.37 -19.88 1.84
N ARG A 30 -4.21 -19.24 1.58
CA ARG A 30 -2.89 -19.86 1.70
C ARG A 30 -2.25 -19.51 3.05
N GLN A 31 -1.44 -20.42 3.58
CA GLN A 31 -0.69 -20.17 4.82
C GLN A 31 0.29 -18.99 4.67
N ASP A 32 0.87 -18.83 3.48
CA ASP A 32 1.72 -17.70 3.14
C ASP A 32 1.53 -17.34 1.66
N PHE A 33 1.50 -16.03 1.37
CA PHE A 33 1.38 -15.52 0.01
C PHE A 33 2.71 -14.92 -0.47
N LEU A 34 3.35 -15.64 -1.39
CA LEU A 34 4.54 -15.19 -2.10
C LEU A 34 4.12 -14.50 -3.41
N PRO A 35 4.59 -13.26 -3.65
CA PRO A 35 4.32 -12.56 -4.90
C PRO A 35 5.08 -13.22 -6.06
N THR A 36 4.60 -13.02 -7.29
CA THR A 36 5.31 -13.48 -8.49
C THR A 36 6.59 -12.68 -8.71
N VAL A 37 6.54 -11.39 -8.41
CA VAL A 37 7.69 -10.48 -8.54
C VAL A 37 7.79 -9.63 -7.28
N GLU A 38 8.95 -9.66 -6.64
CA GLU A 38 9.29 -8.77 -5.54
C GLU A 38 10.22 -7.67 -6.05
N CYS A 39 9.85 -6.43 -5.78
CA CYS A 39 10.58 -5.23 -6.20
C CYS A 39 11.16 -4.52 -4.98
N GLU A 40 12.39 -4.02 -5.10
CA GLU A 40 13.00 -3.27 -4.00
C GLU A 40 12.36 -1.87 -3.79
N HIS A 41 11.77 -1.28 -4.85
CA HIS A 41 11.28 0.11 -4.83
C HIS A 41 10.02 0.28 -5.70
N GLY A 42 9.22 1.32 -5.43
CA GLY A 42 7.96 1.59 -6.13
C GLY A 42 8.09 1.83 -7.64
N TYR A 43 9.19 2.43 -8.11
CA TYR A 43 9.42 2.65 -9.55
C TYR A 43 9.67 1.34 -10.31
N ALA A 44 10.38 0.39 -9.70
CA ALA A 44 10.61 -0.93 -10.30
C ALA A 44 9.28 -1.69 -10.42
N LEU A 45 8.46 -1.66 -9.37
CA LEU A 45 7.10 -2.20 -9.39
C LEU A 45 6.28 -1.59 -10.53
N LEU A 46 6.26 -0.26 -10.62
CA LEU A 46 5.51 0.45 -11.65
C LEU A 46 5.95 0.00 -13.05
N ASN A 47 7.26 -0.11 -13.29
CA ASN A 47 7.77 -0.53 -14.60
C ASN A 47 7.34 -1.95 -14.97
N VAL A 48 7.28 -2.87 -13.99
CA VAL A 48 6.77 -4.23 -14.17
C VAL A 48 5.28 -4.20 -14.53
N VAL A 49 4.45 -3.48 -13.77
CA VAL A 49 3.01 -3.38 -14.00
C VAL A 49 2.69 -2.73 -15.36
N MET A 50 3.41 -1.68 -15.74
CA MET A 50 3.16 -0.95 -17.00
C MET A 50 3.53 -1.74 -18.26
N HIS A 51 4.37 -2.77 -18.15
CA HIS A 51 4.92 -3.50 -19.31
C HIS A 51 4.64 -5.02 -19.25
N SER A 52 3.66 -5.45 -18.46
CA SER A 52 3.25 -6.85 -18.35
C SER A 52 1.78 -6.98 -17.94
N ASP A 53 1.27 -8.21 -17.85
CA ASP A 53 -0.07 -8.51 -17.32
C ASP A 53 -0.10 -8.65 -15.78
N THR A 54 0.94 -8.17 -15.09
CA THR A 54 0.99 -8.19 -13.62
C THR A 54 0.09 -7.13 -13.01
N ILE A 55 -0.47 -7.42 -11.84
CA ILE A 55 -1.12 -6.43 -10.97
C ILE A 55 -0.19 -6.06 -9.82
N GLY A 56 -0.32 -4.83 -9.31
CA GLY A 56 0.56 -4.30 -8.26
C GLY A 56 -0.18 -3.79 -7.03
N ILE A 57 0.50 -3.85 -5.88
CA ILE A 57 0.09 -3.14 -4.67
C ILE A 57 1.12 -2.05 -4.36
N ALA A 58 0.68 -0.81 -4.25
CA ALA A 58 1.51 0.33 -3.93
C ALA A 58 0.74 1.44 -3.20
N CYS A 59 1.48 2.35 -2.59
CA CYS A 59 0.92 3.58 -2.01
C CYS A 59 0.37 4.49 -3.13
N ASN A 60 -0.87 4.95 -2.95
CA ASN A 60 -1.58 5.79 -3.92
C ASN A 60 -0.81 7.07 -4.28
N ALA A 61 -0.11 7.67 -3.33
CA ALA A 61 0.63 8.93 -3.52
C ALA A 61 1.61 8.89 -4.71
N ASN A 62 2.23 7.73 -4.97
CA ASN A 62 3.22 7.57 -6.04
C ASN A 62 2.58 7.25 -7.42
N LEU A 63 1.29 6.93 -7.46
CA LEU A 63 0.62 6.42 -8.65
C LEU A 63 -0.29 7.45 -9.34
N ARG A 64 -0.63 8.55 -8.65
CA ARG A 64 -1.59 9.55 -9.14
C ARG A 64 -1.31 10.08 -10.55
N PRO A 65 -0.05 10.39 -10.95
CA PRO A 65 0.23 10.82 -12.32
C PRO A 65 -0.19 9.78 -13.37
N TYR A 66 0.17 8.52 -13.15
CA TYR A 66 -0.11 7.40 -14.05
C TYR A 66 -1.61 7.02 -14.09
N GLN A 67 -2.34 7.26 -13.00
CA GLN A 67 -3.80 7.10 -12.97
C GLN A 67 -4.50 8.20 -13.77
N ARG A 68 -4.04 9.45 -13.68
CA ARG A 68 -4.62 10.59 -14.42
C ARG A 68 -4.46 10.43 -15.93
N ASP A 69 -3.32 9.89 -16.36
CA ASP A 69 -3.02 9.69 -17.77
C ASP A 69 -3.65 8.41 -18.36
N GLY A 70 -4.43 7.67 -17.56
CA GLY A 70 -5.12 6.44 -17.97
C GLY A 70 -4.22 5.21 -18.12
N GLY A 71 -2.93 5.32 -17.75
CA GLY A 71 -1.97 4.21 -17.81
C GLY A 71 -2.14 3.19 -16.68
N LEU A 72 -2.79 3.57 -15.57
CA LEU A 72 -3.12 2.68 -14.46
C LEU A 72 -4.57 2.82 -14.03
N VAL A 73 -5.18 1.69 -13.66
CA VAL A 73 -6.52 1.62 -13.08
C VAL A 73 -6.44 1.02 -11.68
N ALA A 74 -7.09 1.66 -10.71
CA ALA A 74 -7.23 1.10 -9.36
C ALA A 74 -8.30 0.00 -9.37
N LEU A 75 -7.93 -1.19 -8.91
CA LEU A 75 -8.85 -2.31 -8.77
C LEU A 75 -9.70 -2.13 -7.50
N GLN A 76 -11.02 -2.18 -7.65
CA GLN A 76 -11.97 -2.16 -6.53
C GLN A 76 -12.46 -3.60 -6.25
N LEU A 77 -12.31 -4.02 -5.00
CA LEU A 77 -12.77 -5.30 -4.50
C LEU A 77 -14.19 -5.14 -3.94
N ALA A 78 -15.13 -5.99 -4.37
CA ALA A 78 -16.55 -5.83 -4.09
C ALA A 78 -17.06 -6.63 -2.89
N ASP A 79 -16.26 -7.56 -2.38
CA ASP A 79 -16.64 -8.59 -1.40
C ASP A 79 -15.76 -8.58 -0.15
N LEU A 80 -15.17 -7.43 0.18
CA LEU A 80 -14.46 -7.24 1.44
C LEU A 80 -15.43 -6.93 2.57
N THR A 81 -15.15 -7.46 3.77
CA THR A 81 -15.78 -6.95 5.00
C THR A 81 -15.14 -5.62 5.42
N VAL A 82 -15.82 -4.87 6.28
CA VAL A 82 -15.31 -3.59 6.82
C VAL A 82 -13.95 -3.76 7.49
N GLU A 83 -13.75 -4.86 8.22
CA GLU A 83 -12.48 -5.17 8.87
C GLU A 83 -11.36 -5.46 7.86
N GLN A 84 -11.70 -6.11 6.75
CA GLN A 84 -10.74 -6.38 5.67
C GLN A 84 -10.37 -5.10 4.92
N GLU A 85 -11.35 -4.24 4.63
CA GLU A 85 -11.11 -2.92 4.03
C GLU A 85 -10.18 -2.07 4.89
N GLU A 86 -10.44 -1.98 6.20
CA GLU A 86 -9.57 -1.24 7.12
C GLU A 86 -8.14 -1.80 7.17
N ALA A 87 -7.99 -3.12 7.09
CA ALA A 87 -6.68 -3.76 7.13
C ALA A 87 -5.82 -3.39 5.90
N PHE A 88 -6.43 -3.09 4.76
CA PHE A 88 -5.71 -2.67 3.54
C PHE A 88 -5.04 -1.30 3.68
N TYR A 89 -5.39 -0.52 4.70
CA TYR A 89 -4.72 0.75 4.98
C TYR A 89 -3.49 0.52 5.86
N THR A 90 -2.34 1.00 5.39
CA THR A 90 -1.14 1.14 6.22
C THR A 90 -1.17 2.52 6.88
N ARG A 91 -1.23 2.56 8.21
CA ARG A 91 -1.19 3.82 8.97
C ARG A 91 0.24 4.15 9.36
N TYR A 92 0.67 5.36 9.05
CA TYR A 92 1.97 5.90 9.43
C TYR A 92 1.82 6.76 10.69
N GLY A 93 2.89 6.86 11.48
CA GLY A 93 2.88 7.63 12.72
C GLY A 93 4.26 8.10 13.11
N VAL A 94 4.31 9.17 13.90
CA VAL A 94 5.55 9.68 14.48
C VAL A 94 5.82 8.96 15.79
N VAL A 95 7.00 8.36 15.92
CA VAL A 95 7.42 7.67 17.14
C VAL A 95 8.39 8.55 17.92
N SER A 96 8.10 8.74 19.21
CA SER A 96 8.97 9.47 20.15
C SER A 96 9.24 8.64 21.41
N ARG A 97 10.39 8.88 22.05
CA ARG A 97 10.76 8.18 23.29
C ARG A 97 9.83 8.56 24.44
N VAL A 98 9.29 7.56 25.13
CA VAL A 98 8.45 7.74 26.33
C VAL A 98 9.23 8.49 27.42
N GLY A 99 8.55 9.40 28.11
CA GLY A 99 9.13 10.21 29.20
C GLY A 99 9.95 11.42 28.75
N TYR A 100 10.05 11.68 27.45
CA TYR A 100 10.73 12.86 26.91
C TYR A 100 9.73 13.72 26.14
N GLY A 101 9.58 14.98 26.58
CA GLY A 101 8.82 15.97 25.82
C GLY A 101 9.51 16.28 24.49
N LEU A 102 8.71 16.48 23.44
CA LEU A 102 9.24 16.97 22.17
C LEU A 102 9.71 18.41 22.33
N SER A 103 10.88 18.74 21.78
CA SER A 103 11.33 20.13 21.68
C SER A 103 10.33 20.97 20.86
N PRO A 104 10.30 22.31 21.02
CA PRO A 104 9.40 23.16 20.22
C PRO A 104 9.55 22.95 18.71
N LEU A 105 10.78 22.73 18.23
CA LEU A 105 11.07 22.43 16.82
C LEU A 105 10.50 21.06 16.41
N ALA A 106 10.67 20.03 17.24
CA ALA A 106 10.13 18.70 16.96
C ALA A 106 8.59 18.71 16.93
N GLN A 107 7.94 19.46 17.84
CA GLN A 107 6.49 19.65 17.79
C GLN A 107 6.06 20.40 16.51
N GLY A 108 6.85 21.39 16.09
CA GLY A 108 6.65 22.10 14.82
C GLY A 108 6.70 21.15 13.62
N LEU A 109 7.69 20.27 13.59
CA LEU A 109 7.81 19.25 12.54
C LEU A 109 6.61 18.30 12.52
N VAL A 110 6.17 17.80 13.68
CA VAL A 110 4.99 16.93 13.76
C VAL A 110 3.74 17.62 13.20
N ARG A 111 3.52 18.90 13.56
CA ARG A 111 2.39 19.67 13.01
C ARG A 111 2.48 19.82 11.49
N GLN A 112 3.66 20.05 10.94
CA GLN A 112 3.86 20.16 9.50
C GLN A 112 3.61 18.82 8.79
N LEU A 113 4.08 17.71 9.35
CA LEU A 113 3.83 16.38 8.79
C LEU A 113 2.33 16.07 8.74
N ILE A 114 1.59 16.37 9.81
CA ILE A 114 0.13 16.18 9.84
C ILE A 114 -0.55 17.08 8.80
N ALA A 115 -0.15 18.35 8.69
CA ALA A 115 -0.72 19.26 7.71
C ALA A 115 -0.54 18.74 6.28
N CYS A 116 0.68 18.33 5.91
CA CYS A 116 0.95 17.75 4.59
C CYS A 116 0.15 16.47 4.31
N ASP A 117 -0.02 15.60 5.31
CA ASP A 117 -0.79 14.35 5.16
C ASP A 117 -2.28 14.61 4.91
N THR A 118 -2.82 15.70 5.48
CA THR A 118 -4.24 16.07 5.34
C THR A 118 -4.54 16.75 3.99
N GLU A 119 -3.52 17.19 3.25
CA GLU A 119 -3.65 17.86 1.94
C GLU A 119 -3.69 16.88 0.75
N LEU A 120 -3.41 15.59 0.96
CA LEU A 120 -3.37 14.54 -0.07
C LEU A 120 -4.74 13.95 -0.41
#